data_AF-A0A8H5B9K1-F1
#
_entry.id   AF-A0A8H5B9K1-F1
#
_cell.length_a   1.000
_cell.length_b   1.000
_cell.length_c   1.000
_cell.angle_alpha   90.00
_cell.angle_beta   90.00
_cell.angle_gamma   90.00
#
_symmetry.space_group_name_H-M   'P 1'
#
loop_
_entity.id
_entity.type
_entity.pdbx_description
1 polymer ?
#
loop_
_entity_poly.entity_id
_entity_poly.type
_entity_poly.pdbx_seq_one_letter_code
_entity_poly.pdbx_strand_id
1 'polypeptide(L)'
;MDVGKYANLLLQTREGPGYEPVGDTWIYRFLSRHNEHLQSLWSKSLDTQRAQSLNPEAVKSWFDVVEKFVVEAGVEPENLYGMDESGFPMAYEGTDRVVGARGTKTQHQQGGADRENTTAVVTICADGTTVQPLLIFKGMYIKDDWIKGNSIGAYVTTSEKGWTDTKIGCNWLEHIFEPATREKAGGRTRVLLLDGHSSHYSIRFIEIARRHNIVLLGYPAHCTHALQGLDVVCFARMKENWKRELMRFNDEHRRAADKNQFTYLFSRAYQKSFTIPTTKVAFRVTGVHPFCRTVITEKQLKPSITTSTKGSFPLPQPSPVRAVMAAMASRPPTAFDLSPSTHTRHGRAHDNIPETMTSPSTPSLRRTAAHLDADPTLYTPSKRMRSMYAALASTSSGSILLSKAKITSSTPILDPMIEDLPPLEQPDWSLARTVTANMSYEQLVHENERLRTHLTHAAKLHHAQEGIIEGAHATMVIQNLHLQKLNGALYGKEKQREGSGRRLVIDSSKGQVFSSDEVLEGLRLQEEEKKAKEAAKLARADTRAAKKDAKAKLEAEWVEIKRKHAEMVAEWELTCTKLQAEGVPKKNHPRKLTRPRKPTLPDDYAAAGDDDDDEDDEEEMD
;
A
#
# COMPACT_ATOMS: atom_id res chain seq x y z
N MET A 1 -10.24 -4.77 21.00
CA MET A 1 -9.59 -3.93 22.02
C MET A 1 -9.85 -4.60 23.37
N ASP A 2 -8.81 -4.79 24.19
CA ASP A 2 -8.88 -5.58 25.43
C ASP A 2 -9.27 -4.68 26.62
N VAL A 3 -10.51 -4.84 27.10
CA VAL A 3 -11.13 -4.02 28.15
C VAL A 3 -10.40 -4.13 29.49
N GLY A 4 -9.78 -5.28 29.78
CA GLY A 4 -9.01 -5.48 31.01
C GLY A 4 -7.74 -4.63 31.04
N LYS A 5 -7.06 -4.49 29.89
CA LYS A 5 -5.86 -3.64 29.76
C LYS A 5 -6.19 -2.17 29.99
N TYR A 6 -7.31 -1.69 29.45
CA TYR A 6 -7.72 -0.29 29.62
C TYR A 6 -8.14 0.04 31.06
N ALA A 7 -8.84 -0.90 31.73
CA ALA A 7 -9.18 -0.75 33.15
C ALA A 7 -7.92 -0.64 34.03
N ASN A 8 -6.89 -1.46 33.74
CA ASN A 8 -5.60 -1.37 34.43
C ASN A 8 -4.85 -0.07 34.14
N LEU A 9 -4.90 0.43 32.91
CA LEU A 9 -4.28 1.72 32.56
C LEU A 9 -4.92 2.89 33.32
N LEU A 10 -6.25 2.87 33.48
CA LEU A 10 -6.97 3.87 34.27
C LEU A 10 -6.64 3.79 35.77
N LEU A 11 -6.51 2.56 36.31
CA LEU A 11 -6.11 2.34 37.70
C LEU A 11 -4.68 2.83 37.96
N GLN A 12 -3.75 2.53 37.05
CA GLN A 12 -2.37 3.02 37.10
C GLN A 12 -2.31 4.55 37.11
N THR A 13 -3.14 5.19 36.29
CA THR A 13 -3.18 6.66 36.20
C THR A 13 -3.79 7.30 37.45
N ARG A 14 -4.75 6.63 38.12
CA ARG A 14 -5.41 7.14 39.33
C ARG A 14 -4.67 6.86 40.63
N GLU A 15 -4.05 5.69 40.75
CA GLU A 15 -3.50 5.19 42.02
C GLU A 15 -1.97 5.15 42.04
N GLY A 16 -1.31 5.45 40.91
CA GLY A 16 0.14 5.56 40.83
C GLY A 16 0.87 4.21 40.91
N PRO A 17 2.17 4.19 41.24
CA PRO A 17 3.06 3.03 41.09
C PRO A 17 2.83 1.86 42.07
N GLY A 18 1.67 1.80 42.75
CA GLY A 18 1.29 0.72 43.67
C GLY A 18 -0.06 0.06 43.37
N TYR A 19 -0.64 0.28 42.19
CA TYR A 19 -1.98 -0.23 41.86
C TYR A 19 -2.00 -1.76 41.70
N GLU A 20 -3.05 -2.40 42.21
CA GLU A 20 -3.32 -3.81 41.96
C GLU A 20 -4.08 -3.99 40.62
N PRO A 21 -3.61 -4.88 39.72
CA PRO A 21 -4.33 -5.16 38.48
C PRO A 21 -5.70 -5.79 38.72
N VAL A 22 -6.66 -5.51 37.84
CA VAL A 22 -7.94 -6.23 37.84
C VAL A 22 -7.69 -7.73 37.59
N GLY A 23 -8.31 -8.58 38.42
CA GLY A 23 -8.17 -10.04 38.28
C GLY A 23 -8.84 -10.60 37.04
N ASP A 24 -8.44 -11.81 36.63
CA ASP A 24 -8.87 -12.46 35.37
C ASP A 24 -10.40 -12.65 35.24
N THR A 25 -11.11 -12.72 36.37
CA THR A 25 -12.57 -12.87 36.39
C THR A 25 -13.33 -11.54 36.36
N TRP A 26 -12.62 -10.41 36.44
CA TRP A 26 -13.22 -9.08 36.52
C TRP A 26 -14.04 -8.75 35.27
N ILE A 27 -13.55 -9.09 34.08
CA ILE A 27 -14.22 -8.78 32.82
C ILE A 27 -15.57 -9.49 32.70
N TYR A 28 -15.65 -10.75 33.16
CA TYR A 28 -16.90 -11.51 33.20
C TYR A 28 -17.88 -10.88 34.19
N ARG A 29 -17.42 -10.49 35.37
CA ARG A 29 -18.25 -9.80 36.38
C ARG A 29 -18.68 -8.40 35.94
N PHE A 30 -17.86 -7.70 35.18
CA PHE A 30 -18.16 -6.38 34.61
C PHE A 30 -19.25 -6.49 33.53
N LEU A 31 -19.09 -7.41 32.57
CA LEU A 31 -20.10 -7.68 31.55
C LEU A 31 -21.42 -8.17 32.16
N SER A 32 -21.39 -9.02 33.19
CA SER A 32 -22.60 -9.45 33.88
C SER A 32 -23.31 -8.31 34.61
N ARG A 33 -22.57 -7.39 35.24
CA ARG A 33 -23.13 -6.22 35.95
C ARG A 33 -23.73 -5.18 35.02
N HIS A 34 -23.23 -5.08 33.80
CA HIS A 34 -23.67 -4.11 32.80
C HIS A 34 -24.34 -4.78 31.60
N ASN A 35 -24.93 -5.97 31.78
CA ASN A 35 -25.51 -6.76 30.69
C ASN A 35 -26.68 -6.05 29.98
N GLU A 36 -27.33 -5.10 30.66
CA GLU A 36 -28.39 -4.25 30.09
C GLU A 36 -27.86 -3.26 29.04
N HIS A 37 -26.54 -3.01 29.03
CA HIS A 37 -25.90 -2.04 28.13
C HIS A 37 -24.73 -2.63 27.31
N LEU A 38 -24.18 -3.78 27.71
CA LEU A 38 -22.99 -4.38 27.11
C LEU A 38 -23.21 -5.86 26.78
N GLN A 39 -22.79 -6.26 25.58
CA GLN A 39 -22.84 -7.64 25.11
C GLN A 39 -21.48 -8.06 24.52
N SER A 40 -21.07 -9.30 24.76
CA SER A 40 -19.90 -9.88 24.10
C SER A 40 -20.23 -10.23 22.65
N LEU A 41 -19.41 -9.73 21.72
CA LEU A 41 -19.53 -9.98 20.28
C LEU A 41 -18.25 -10.64 19.78
N TRP A 42 -18.40 -11.64 18.92
CA TRP A 42 -17.27 -12.18 18.16
C TRP A 42 -16.91 -11.22 17.04
N SER A 43 -15.70 -10.68 17.04
CA SER A 43 -15.19 -9.94 15.88
C SER A 43 -14.83 -10.94 14.78
N LYS A 44 -15.40 -10.78 13.59
CA LYS A 44 -14.88 -11.40 12.37
C LYS A 44 -13.78 -10.49 11.82
N SER A 45 -12.65 -11.06 11.41
CA SER A 45 -11.62 -10.33 10.68
C SER A 45 -12.21 -9.90 9.33
N LEU A 46 -12.46 -8.60 9.18
CA LEU A 46 -12.67 -8.00 7.87
C LEU A 46 -11.28 -7.70 7.31
N ASP A 47 -10.99 -8.18 6.10
CA ASP A 47 -9.76 -7.84 5.41
C ASP A 47 -9.62 -6.30 5.32
N THR A 48 -8.42 -5.78 5.61
CA THR A 48 -8.16 -4.34 5.74
C THR A 48 -8.41 -3.60 4.43
N GLN A 49 -8.16 -4.25 3.29
CA GLN A 49 -8.48 -3.70 1.97
C GLN A 49 -9.99 -3.62 1.72
N ARG A 50 -10.76 -4.64 2.13
CA ARG A 50 -12.24 -4.62 2.06
C ARG A 50 -12.84 -3.56 2.98
N ALA A 51 -12.23 -3.37 4.15
CA ALA A 51 -12.61 -2.33 5.09
C ALA A 51 -12.44 -0.93 4.48
N GLN A 52 -11.32 -0.66 3.81
CA GLN A 52 -11.02 0.66 3.24
C GLN A 52 -11.73 0.95 1.91
N SER A 53 -12.01 -0.08 1.11
CA SER A 53 -12.53 0.09 -0.25
C SER A 53 -14.02 0.42 -0.29
N LEU A 54 -14.82 -0.03 0.69
CA LEU A 54 -16.24 0.30 0.79
C LEU A 54 -16.46 1.73 1.33
N ASN A 55 -16.04 2.74 0.58
CA ASN A 55 -16.15 4.14 0.95
C ASN A 55 -17.41 4.79 0.32
N PRO A 56 -17.86 5.96 0.83
CA PRO A 56 -19.06 6.62 0.32
C PRO A 56 -19.01 6.98 -1.17
N GLU A 57 -17.82 7.32 -1.69
CA GLU A 57 -17.65 7.70 -3.10
C GLU A 57 -17.74 6.48 -4.03
N ALA A 58 -17.14 5.36 -3.65
CA ALA A 58 -17.24 4.09 -4.39
C ALA A 58 -18.70 3.63 -4.46
N VAL A 59 -19.41 3.65 -3.32
CA VAL A 59 -20.83 3.28 -3.25
C VAL A 59 -21.70 4.24 -4.07
N LYS A 60 -21.45 5.55 -3.97
CA LYS A 60 -22.16 6.56 -4.76
C LYS A 60 -21.95 6.33 -6.26
N SER A 61 -20.69 6.18 -6.69
CA SER A 61 -20.34 5.95 -8.10
C SER A 61 -21.00 4.68 -8.65
N TRP A 62 -21.06 3.60 -7.86
CA TRP A 62 -21.75 2.38 -8.24
C TRP A 62 -23.24 2.61 -8.48
N PHE A 63 -23.92 3.27 -7.53
CA PHE A 63 -25.35 3.53 -7.68
C PHE A 63 -25.67 4.54 -8.79
N ASP A 64 -24.78 5.48 -9.08
CA ASP A 64 -24.90 6.39 -10.24
C ASP A 64 -24.87 5.60 -11.57
N VAL A 65 -23.97 4.62 -11.68
CA VAL A 65 -23.91 3.72 -12.85
C VAL A 65 -25.15 2.84 -12.94
N VAL A 66 -25.60 2.25 -11.82
CA VAL A 66 -26.81 1.42 -11.81
C VAL A 66 -28.06 2.24 -12.17
N GLU A 67 -28.22 3.45 -11.63
CA GLU A 67 -29.35 4.31 -11.97
C GLU A 67 -29.39 4.60 -13.47
N LYS A 68 -28.27 5.04 -14.04
CA LYS A 68 -28.16 5.39 -15.46
C LYS A 68 -28.40 4.20 -16.40
N PHE A 69 -27.75 3.07 -16.14
CA PHE A 69 -27.75 1.94 -17.09
C PHE A 69 -28.81 0.86 -16.82
N VAL A 70 -29.49 0.92 -15.66
CA VAL A 70 -30.59 0.01 -15.33
C VAL A 70 -31.91 0.76 -15.24
N VAL A 71 -31.99 1.82 -14.43
CA VAL A 71 -33.26 2.51 -14.15
C VAL A 71 -33.65 3.45 -15.29
N GLU A 72 -32.79 4.40 -15.65
CA GLU A 72 -33.05 5.37 -16.73
C GLU A 72 -33.14 4.68 -18.10
N ALA A 73 -32.35 3.62 -18.29
CA ALA A 73 -32.39 2.79 -19.50
C ALA A 73 -33.65 1.88 -19.58
N GLY A 74 -34.48 1.82 -18.54
CA GLY A 74 -35.71 1.02 -18.52
C GLY A 74 -35.48 -0.48 -18.60
N VAL A 75 -34.41 -0.99 -17.96
CA VAL A 75 -34.07 -2.41 -17.98
C VAL A 75 -35.01 -3.16 -17.03
N GLU A 76 -35.83 -4.02 -17.62
CA GLU A 76 -36.77 -4.87 -16.88
C GLU A 76 -36.04 -5.90 -16.00
N PRO A 77 -36.65 -6.38 -14.89
CA PRO A 77 -36.02 -7.33 -13.97
C PRO A 77 -35.62 -8.66 -14.63
N GLU A 78 -36.33 -9.04 -15.70
CA GLU A 78 -36.05 -10.22 -16.51
C GLU A 78 -34.82 -10.09 -17.42
N ASN A 79 -34.25 -8.87 -17.52
CA ASN A 79 -33.06 -8.56 -18.30
C ASN A 79 -31.88 -8.10 -17.44
N LEU A 80 -32.00 -8.17 -16.12
CA LEU A 80 -30.96 -7.78 -15.16
C LEU A 80 -30.37 -9.01 -14.47
N TYR A 81 -29.09 -9.26 -14.71
CA TYR A 81 -28.39 -10.47 -14.28
C TYR A 81 -27.18 -10.13 -13.42
N GLY A 82 -26.89 -10.95 -12.42
CA GLY A 82 -25.63 -10.94 -11.69
C GLY A 82 -24.93 -12.29 -11.85
N MET A 83 -23.63 -12.27 -12.12
CA MET A 83 -22.80 -13.47 -12.25
C MET A 83 -21.56 -13.36 -11.36
N ASP A 84 -21.17 -14.48 -10.77
CA ASP A 84 -19.94 -14.61 -9.99
C ASP A 84 -19.48 -16.07 -9.89
N GLU A 85 -18.23 -16.26 -9.49
CA GLU A 85 -17.58 -17.54 -9.26
C GLU A 85 -17.44 -17.87 -7.77
N SER A 86 -17.70 -19.15 -7.42
CA SER A 86 -17.36 -19.64 -6.08
C SER A 86 -16.71 -21.01 -6.11
N GLY A 87 -15.71 -21.19 -5.26
CA GLY A 87 -15.05 -22.47 -5.01
C GLY A 87 -15.81 -23.33 -4.01
N PHE A 88 -15.98 -24.61 -4.35
CA PHE A 88 -16.54 -25.63 -3.50
C PHE A 88 -15.54 -26.78 -3.31
N PRO A 89 -14.86 -26.87 -2.15
CA PRO A 89 -13.97 -27.98 -1.83
C PRO A 89 -14.75 -29.24 -1.46
N MET A 90 -14.18 -30.40 -1.77
CA MET A 90 -14.73 -31.72 -1.41
C MET A 90 -14.43 -32.13 0.04
N ALA A 91 -13.32 -31.62 0.60
CA ALA A 91 -13.00 -31.78 2.01
C ALA A 91 -13.47 -30.56 2.81
N TYR A 92 -14.27 -30.81 3.86
CA TYR A 92 -14.74 -29.76 4.76
C TYR A 92 -13.74 -29.58 5.92
N GLU A 93 -13.19 -28.37 6.07
CA GLU A 93 -12.22 -28.03 7.12
C GLU A 93 -12.83 -27.30 8.34
N GLY A 94 -14.16 -27.13 8.38
CA GLY A 94 -14.78 -26.40 9.48
C GLY A 94 -14.95 -27.24 10.74
N THR A 95 -14.93 -26.58 11.90
CA THR A 95 -15.19 -27.22 13.19
C THR A 95 -16.70 -27.35 13.43
N ASP A 96 -17.17 -28.54 13.79
CA ASP A 96 -18.53 -28.76 14.26
C ASP A 96 -18.55 -28.94 15.77
N ARG A 97 -19.60 -28.41 16.40
CA ARG A 97 -19.86 -28.64 17.82
C ARG A 97 -20.57 -29.98 17.98
N VAL A 98 -19.80 -31.01 18.35
CA VAL A 98 -20.30 -32.36 18.62
C VAL A 98 -20.54 -32.54 20.13
N VAL A 99 -21.59 -33.30 20.48
CA VAL A 99 -21.87 -33.69 21.88
C VAL A 99 -21.18 -35.03 22.12
N GLY A 100 -20.08 -35.02 22.87
CA GLY A 100 -19.31 -36.20 23.26
C GLY A 100 -19.41 -36.52 24.75
N ALA A 101 -18.95 -37.70 25.14
CA ALA A 101 -18.84 -38.08 26.55
C ALA A 101 -17.93 -37.10 27.32
N ARG A 102 -18.32 -36.78 28.56
CA ARG A 102 -17.56 -35.87 29.44
C ARG A 102 -16.14 -36.43 29.64
N GLY A 103 -15.13 -35.72 29.15
CA GLY A 103 -13.71 -36.12 29.27
C GLY A 103 -13.03 -36.46 27.93
N THR A 104 -13.76 -36.62 26.85
CA THR A 104 -13.20 -36.84 25.51
C THR A 104 -12.74 -35.50 24.91
N LYS A 105 -11.42 -35.30 24.78
CA LYS A 105 -10.82 -34.03 24.30
C LYS A 105 -10.77 -33.89 22.78
N THR A 106 -10.91 -34.98 22.04
CA THR A 106 -10.77 -34.99 20.58
C THR A 106 -11.73 -36.00 19.97
N GLN A 107 -12.59 -35.56 19.04
CA GLN A 107 -13.43 -36.43 18.23
C GLN A 107 -13.07 -36.17 16.77
N HIS A 108 -12.49 -37.16 16.11
CA HIS A 108 -12.06 -37.04 14.72
C HIS A 108 -13.27 -37.27 13.80
N GLN A 109 -13.65 -36.27 13.02
CA GLN A 109 -14.49 -36.50 11.84
C GLN A 109 -13.60 -37.12 10.74
N GLN A 110 -14.08 -38.16 10.07
CA GLN A 110 -13.44 -38.67 8.86
C GLN A 110 -13.58 -37.63 7.75
N GLY A 111 -12.48 -36.98 7.38
CA GLY A 111 -12.39 -36.10 6.21
C GLY A 111 -11.46 -36.71 5.16
N GLY A 112 -11.80 -36.54 3.89
CA GLY A 112 -10.89 -36.89 2.79
C GLY A 112 -9.65 -35.99 2.80
N ALA A 113 -8.48 -36.55 2.51
CA ALA A 113 -7.21 -35.80 2.43
C ALA A 113 -7.09 -34.91 1.18
N ASP A 114 -8.01 -35.06 0.21
CA ASP A 114 -7.97 -34.35 -1.06
C ASP A 114 -8.61 -32.96 -0.93
N ARG A 115 -7.78 -31.92 -1.15
CA ARG A 115 -8.13 -30.50 -1.03
C ARG A 115 -8.52 -29.87 -2.36
N GLU A 116 -8.81 -30.68 -3.38
CA GLU A 116 -9.22 -30.17 -4.68
C GLU A 116 -10.51 -29.32 -4.58
N ASN A 117 -10.45 -28.12 -5.14
CA ASN A 117 -11.54 -27.16 -5.17
C ASN A 117 -12.14 -27.12 -6.59
N THR A 118 -13.46 -27.29 -6.71
CA THR A 118 -14.17 -27.14 -7.99
C THR A 118 -14.84 -25.77 -8.01
N THR A 119 -14.62 -25.01 -9.08
CA THR A 119 -15.18 -23.67 -9.22
C THR A 119 -16.51 -23.73 -9.96
N ALA A 120 -17.53 -23.04 -9.46
CA ALA A 120 -18.81 -22.91 -10.15
C ALA A 120 -19.06 -21.45 -10.52
N VAL A 121 -19.34 -21.19 -11.80
CA VAL A 121 -19.86 -19.92 -12.31
C VAL A 121 -21.37 -19.97 -12.19
N VAL A 122 -21.96 -19.04 -11.43
CA VAL A 122 -23.41 -18.99 -11.19
C VAL A 122 -23.96 -17.65 -11.63
N THR A 123 -25.13 -17.68 -12.28
CA THR A 123 -25.81 -16.47 -12.75
C THR A 123 -27.26 -16.44 -12.30
N ILE A 124 -27.65 -15.34 -11.69
CA ILE A 124 -28.98 -15.08 -11.17
C ILE A 124 -29.63 -13.91 -11.91
N CYS A 125 -30.95 -13.93 -12.04
CA CYS A 125 -31.75 -12.89 -12.69
C CYS A 125 -32.63 -12.18 -11.65
N ALA A 126 -32.86 -10.87 -11.80
CA ALA A 126 -33.65 -10.09 -10.84
C ALA A 126 -35.13 -10.51 -10.79
N ASP A 127 -35.64 -11.17 -11.82
CA ASP A 127 -36.96 -11.82 -11.82
C ASP A 127 -37.06 -13.06 -10.90
N GLY A 128 -35.93 -13.53 -10.34
CA GLY A 128 -35.81 -14.67 -9.46
C GLY A 128 -35.32 -15.96 -10.13
N THR A 129 -35.25 -16.00 -11.46
CA THR A 129 -34.74 -17.16 -12.21
C THR A 129 -33.22 -17.23 -12.19
N THR A 130 -32.66 -18.36 -12.63
CA THR A 130 -31.21 -18.55 -12.77
C THR A 130 -30.87 -19.14 -14.13
N VAL A 131 -29.64 -18.88 -14.59
CA VAL A 131 -29.07 -19.57 -15.75
C VAL A 131 -28.38 -20.84 -15.25
N GLN A 132 -28.34 -21.88 -16.09
CA GLN A 132 -27.63 -23.12 -15.80
C GLN A 132 -26.16 -22.80 -15.44
N PRO A 133 -25.66 -23.29 -14.29
CA PRO A 133 -24.30 -22.96 -13.86
C PRO A 133 -23.26 -23.70 -14.69
N LEU A 134 -22.03 -23.17 -14.71
CA LEU A 134 -20.87 -23.83 -15.29
C LEU A 134 -19.95 -24.34 -14.18
N LEU A 135 -19.66 -25.64 -14.18
CA LEU A 135 -18.72 -26.28 -13.27
C LEU A 135 -17.36 -26.44 -13.94
N ILE A 136 -16.32 -25.94 -13.27
CA ILE A 136 -14.93 -25.97 -13.75
C ILE A 136 -14.15 -26.91 -12.83
N PHE A 137 -13.85 -28.10 -13.33
CA PHE A 137 -13.02 -29.07 -12.61
C PHE A 137 -11.54 -28.84 -12.90
N LYS A 138 -10.68 -29.13 -11.93
CA LYS A 138 -9.24 -29.14 -12.18
C LYS A 138 -8.87 -30.36 -13.03
N GLY A 139 -8.18 -30.18 -14.15
CA GLY A 139 -7.74 -31.28 -15.00
C GLY A 139 -7.66 -30.91 -16.48
N MET A 140 -7.25 -31.87 -17.31
CA MET A 140 -7.11 -31.69 -18.76
C MET A 140 -8.26 -32.30 -19.57
N TYR A 141 -8.96 -33.29 -19.01
CA TYR A 141 -10.02 -34.03 -19.69
C TYR A 141 -11.23 -34.19 -18.77
N ILE A 142 -12.43 -34.10 -19.34
CA ILE A 142 -13.69 -34.38 -18.65
C ILE A 142 -13.88 -35.90 -18.57
N LYS A 143 -14.28 -36.40 -17.39
CA LYS A 143 -14.68 -37.80 -17.20
C LYS A 143 -16.21 -37.90 -17.15
N ASP A 144 -16.78 -38.92 -17.77
CA ASP A 144 -18.23 -39.18 -17.78
C ASP A 144 -18.82 -39.26 -16.36
N ASP A 145 -18.06 -39.83 -15.43
CA ASP A 145 -18.45 -39.92 -14.03
C ASP A 145 -18.70 -38.56 -13.38
N TRP A 146 -18.01 -37.50 -13.82
CA TRP A 146 -18.20 -36.15 -13.27
C TRP A 146 -19.52 -35.52 -13.70
N ILE A 147 -20.18 -36.06 -14.73
CA ILE A 147 -21.45 -35.54 -15.25
C ILE A 147 -22.63 -36.30 -14.63
N LYS A 148 -22.39 -37.46 -14.00
CA LYS A 148 -23.44 -38.29 -13.40
C LYS A 148 -24.20 -37.53 -12.31
N GLY A 149 -25.53 -37.64 -12.34
CA GLY A 149 -26.41 -37.02 -11.35
C GLY A 149 -26.61 -35.51 -11.52
N ASN A 150 -26.25 -34.95 -12.68
CA ASN A 150 -26.49 -33.55 -13.02
C ASN A 150 -27.98 -33.22 -13.24
N SER A 151 -28.74 -33.05 -12.15
CA SER A 151 -30.17 -32.76 -12.21
C SER A 151 -30.52 -31.30 -12.50
N ILE A 152 -29.52 -30.41 -12.51
CA ILE A 152 -29.70 -28.98 -12.80
C ILE A 152 -29.29 -28.59 -14.23
N GLY A 153 -28.81 -29.55 -15.03
CA GLY A 153 -28.31 -29.29 -16.38
C GLY A 153 -27.08 -28.37 -16.39
N ALA A 154 -26.21 -28.45 -15.39
CA ALA A 154 -24.98 -27.67 -15.34
C ALA A 154 -24.06 -28.01 -16.51
N TYR A 155 -23.42 -27.00 -17.09
CA TYR A 155 -22.32 -27.22 -18.02
C TYR A 155 -21.08 -27.66 -17.24
N VAL A 156 -20.26 -28.52 -17.85
CA VAL A 156 -19.03 -29.02 -17.23
C VAL A 156 -17.86 -28.73 -18.14
N THR A 157 -16.81 -28.13 -17.59
CA THR A 157 -15.55 -27.88 -18.28
C THR A 157 -14.37 -28.18 -17.35
N THR A 158 -13.15 -28.12 -17.90
CA THR A 158 -11.91 -28.34 -17.15
C THR A 158 -10.92 -27.23 -17.36
N SER A 159 -10.12 -26.96 -16.33
CA SER A 159 -8.99 -26.03 -16.35
C SER A 159 -7.81 -26.69 -15.62
N GLU A 160 -6.58 -26.52 -16.10
CA GLU A 160 -5.39 -27.10 -15.45
C GLU A 160 -5.26 -26.67 -13.98
N LYS A 161 -5.62 -25.41 -13.70
CA LYS A 161 -5.58 -24.83 -12.35
C LYS A 161 -6.90 -24.97 -11.59
N GLY A 162 -8.01 -25.29 -12.26
CA GLY A 162 -9.35 -25.37 -11.66
C GLY A 162 -10.05 -24.01 -11.48
N TRP A 163 -9.52 -22.96 -12.09
CA TRP A 163 -10.08 -21.61 -12.09
C TRP A 163 -10.56 -21.21 -13.49
N THR A 164 -11.42 -20.19 -13.55
CA THR A 164 -11.82 -19.57 -14.81
C THR A 164 -10.62 -18.89 -15.47
N ASP A 165 -10.63 -18.85 -16.80
CA ASP A 165 -9.69 -18.07 -17.60
C ASP A 165 -10.46 -17.24 -18.64
N THR A 166 -9.76 -16.38 -19.37
CA THR A 166 -10.38 -15.55 -20.41
C THR A 166 -11.13 -16.36 -21.47
N LYS A 167 -10.65 -17.55 -21.83
CA LYS A 167 -11.28 -18.41 -22.85
C LYS A 167 -12.56 -19.03 -22.32
N ILE A 168 -12.54 -19.54 -21.09
CA ILE A 168 -13.69 -20.10 -20.39
C ILE A 168 -14.75 -19.03 -20.19
N GLY A 169 -14.38 -17.82 -19.77
CA GLY A 169 -15.30 -16.69 -19.65
C GLY A 169 -15.97 -16.31 -20.98
N CYS A 170 -15.21 -16.21 -22.06
CA CYS A 170 -15.77 -15.95 -23.40
C CYS A 170 -16.71 -17.07 -23.86
N ASN A 171 -16.30 -18.33 -23.69
CA ASN A 171 -17.13 -19.49 -24.05
C ASN A 171 -18.41 -19.54 -23.22
N TRP A 172 -18.34 -19.21 -21.93
CA TRP A 172 -19.50 -19.12 -21.07
C TRP A 172 -20.47 -18.03 -21.57
N LEU A 173 -19.96 -16.85 -21.90
CA LEU A 173 -20.80 -15.76 -22.39
C LEU A 173 -21.49 -16.12 -23.72
N GLU A 174 -20.73 -16.67 -24.67
CA GLU A 174 -21.18 -16.97 -26.04
C GLU A 174 -22.07 -18.22 -26.14
N HIS A 175 -21.80 -19.25 -25.33
CA HIS A 175 -22.48 -20.55 -25.45
C HIS A 175 -23.44 -20.88 -24.32
N ILE A 176 -23.39 -20.18 -23.19
CA ILE A 176 -24.26 -20.45 -22.03
C ILE A 176 -25.16 -19.25 -21.75
N PHE A 177 -24.59 -18.09 -21.45
CA PHE A 177 -25.36 -16.92 -21.05
C PHE A 177 -26.20 -16.34 -22.19
N GLU A 178 -25.58 -16.07 -23.34
CA GLU A 178 -26.26 -15.45 -24.47
C GLU A 178 -27.44 -16.31 -24.97
N PRO A 179 -27.28 -17.62 -25.24
CA PRO A 179 -28.38 -18.42 -25.75
C PRO A 179 -29.50 -18.60 -24.73
N ALA A 180 -29.16 -18.74 -23.44
CA ALA A 180 -30.15 -18.93 -22.37
C ALA A 180 -31.01 -17.67 -22.09
N THR A 181 -30.49 -16.47 -22.41
CA THR A 181 -31.17 -15.20 -22.11
C THR A 181 -31.76 -14.52 -23.35
N ARG A 182 -31.35 -14.93 -24.56
CA ARG A 182 -31.74 -14.28 -25.83
C ARG A 182 -33.24 -14.24 -26.06
N GLU A 183 -33.94 -15.35 -25.86
CA GLU A 183 -35.39 -15.44 -26.07
C GLU A 183 -36.13 -14.56 -25.06
N LYS A 184 -35.77 -14.64 -23.77
CA LYS A 184 -36.33 -13.82 -22.70
C LYS A 184 -36.11 -12.32 -22.95
N ALA A 185 -34.95 -11.94 -23.48
CA ALA A 185 -34.65 -10.55 -23.79
C ALA A 185 -35.51 -10.01 -24.94
N GLY A 186 -35.82 -10.82 -25.95
CA GLY A 186 -36.64 -10.37 -27.09
C GLY A 186 -36.03 -9.18 -27.84
N GLY A 187 -34.70 -9.11 -27.91
CA GLY A 187 -33.95 -7.99 -28.52
C GLY A 187 -33.71 -6.79 -27.60
N ARG A 188 -34.32 -6.76 -26.40
CA ARG A 188 -34.05 -5.71 -25.40
C ARG A 188 -32.64 -5.84 -24.81
N THR A 189 -32.14 -4.73 -24.30
CA THR A 189 -30.83 -4.66 -23.65
C THR A 189 -30.80 -5.50 -22.39
N ARG A 190 -29.78 -6.34 -22.25
CA ARG A 190 -29.49 -7.11 -21.03
C ARG A 190 -28.39 -6.42 -20.25
N VAL A 191 -28.51 -6.39 -18.93
CA VAL A 191 -27.45 -5.91 -18.04
C VAL A 191 -26.88 -7.08 -17.27
N LEU A 192 -25.56 -7.21 -17.28
CA LEU A 192 -24.82 -8.23 -16.54
C LEU A 192 -23.87 -7.57 -15.56
N LEU A 193 -24.08 -7.81 -14.26
CA LEU A 193 -23.24 -7.33 -13.17
C LEU A 193 -22.14 -8.37 -12.88
N LEU A 194 -20.89 -7.92 -12.87
CA LEU A 194 -19.69 -8.75 -12.74
C LEU A 194 -18.66 -8.08 -11.82
N ASP A 195 -17.76 -8.87 -11.23
CA ASP A 195 -16.61 -8.32 -10.53
C ASP A 195 -15.53 -7.82 -11.49
N GLY A 196 -14.52 -7.12 -10.94
CA GLY A 196 -13.38 -6.59 -11.67
C GLY A 196 -12.25 -7.61 -11.91
N HIS A 197 -12.54 -8.90 -12.06
CA HIS A 197 -11.52 -9.88 -12.42
C HIS A 197 -11.12 -9.79 -13.90
N SER A 198 -9.84 -9.98 -14.22
CA SER A 198 -9.29 -9.75 -15.57
C SER A 198 -9.91 -10.60 -16.69
N SER A 199 -10.51 -11.75 -16.35
CA SER A 199 -11.29 -12.56 -17.29
C SER A 199 -12.58 -11.88 -17.76
N HIS A 200 -13.16 -10.98 -16.97
CA HIS A 200 -14.50 -10.41 -17.17
C HIS A 200 -14.52 -9.14 -18.03
N TYR A 201 -13.35 -8.55 -18.31
CA TYR A 201 -13.22 -7.36 -19.14
C TYR A 201 -12.16 -7.51 -20.24
N SER A 202 -11.86 -8.73 -20.67
CA SER A 202 -11.05 -8.90 -21.88
C SER A 202 -11.74 -8.27 -23.10
N ILE A 203 -10.95 -7.79 -24.07
CA ILE A 203 -11.46 -7.17 -25.30
C ILE A 203 -12.47 -8.10 -25.99
N ARG A 204 -12.13 -9.39 -26.12
CA ARG A 204 -13.01 -10.39 -26.74
C ARG A 204 -14.33 -10.55 -25.98
N PHE A 205 -14.29 -10.59 -24.65
CA PHE A 205 -15.49 -10.70 -23.81
C PHE A 205 -16.41 -9.49 -24.00
N ILE A 206 -15.85 -8.28 -23.99
CA ILE A 206 -16.58 -7.04 -24.22
C ILE A 206 -17.18 -6.99 -25.64
N GLU A 207 -16.43 -7.40 -26.65
CA GLU A 207 -16.91 -7.43 -28.04
C GLU A 207 -18.07 -8.40 -28.24
N ILE A 208 -18.02 -9.59 -27.61
CA ILE A 208 -19.15 -10.54 -27.60
C ILE A 208 -20.35 -9.88 -26.93
N ALA A 209 -20.18 -9.29 -25.74
CA ALA A 209 -21.28 -8.65 -25.01
C ALA A 209 -21.95 -7.54 -25.85
N ARG A 210 -21.17 -6.66 -26.47
CA ARG A 210 -21.68 -5.58 -27.34
C ARG A 210 -22.42 -6.12 -28.55
N ARG A 211 -21.89 -7.14 -29.22
CA ARG A 211 -22.54 -7.77 -30.39
C ARG A 211 -23.94 -8.27 -30.05
N HIS A 212 -24.15 -8.72 -28.81
CA HIS A 212 -25.41 -9.29 -28.34
C HIS A 212 -26.26 -8.32 -27.51
N ASN A 213 -25.98 -7.02 -27.54
CA ASN A 213 -26.71 -6.01 -26.77
C ASN A 213 -26.74 -6.31 -25.25
N ILE A 214 -25.58 -6.72 -24.71
CA ILE A 214 -25.36 -6.98 -23.29
C ILE A 214 -24.44 -5.86 -22.75
N VAL A 215 -24.94 -5.11 -21.77
CA VAL A 215 -24.20 -4.08 -21.04
C VAL A 215 -23.53 -4.73 -19.84
N LEU A 216 -22.22 -4.55 -19.72
CA LEU A 216 -21.41 -5.10 -18.64
C LEU A 216 -21.16 -4.03 -17.57
N LEU A 217 -21.64 -4.25 -16.35
CA LEU A 217 -21.40 -3.36 -15.21
C LEU A 217 -20.47 -4.04 -14.21
N GLY A 218 -19.33 -3.40 -13.96
CA GLY A 218 -18.32 -3.83 -13.00
C GLY A 218 -18.55 -3.26 -11.62
N TYR A 219 -18.55 -4.11 -10.59
CA TYR A 219 -18.53 -3.67 -9.20
C TYR A 219 -17.23 -2.90 -8.89
N PRO A 220 -17.28 -1.89 -7.99
CA PRO A 220 -16.06 -1.34 -7.41
C PRO A 220 -15.24 -2.44 -6.73
N ALA A 221 -13.92 -2.39 -6.85
CA ALA A 221 -13.02 -3.38 -6.30
C ALA A 221 -13.19 -3.51 -4.79
N HIS A 222 -13.06 -4.76 -4.33
CA HIS A 222 -13.21 -5.16 -2.92
C HIS A 222 -14.54 -4.78 -2.25
N CYS A 223 -15.56 -4.32 -3.00
CA CYS A 223 -16.88 -3.98 -2.48
C CYS A 223 -17.93 -5.10 -2.66
N THR A 224 -17.53 -6.22 -3.26
CA THR A 224 -18.38 -7.38 -3.59
C THR A 224 -19.15 -7.93 -2.38
N HIS A 225 -18.49 -7.95 -1.21
CA HIS A 225 -19.06 -8.38 0.07
C HIS A 225 -20.27 -7.55 0.57
N ALA A 226 -20.55 -6.40 -0.05
CA ALA A 226 -21.67 -5.54 0.27
C ALA A 226 -22.59 -5.27 -0.95
N LEU A 227 -22.01 -5.18 -2.15
CA LEU A 227 -22.74 -4.78 -3.37
C LEU A 227 -23.17 -5.95 -4.25
N GLN A 228 -22.60 -7.14 -4.06
CA GLN A 228 -22.90 -8.31 -4.91
C GLN A 228 -23.84 -9.28 -4.21
N GLY A 229 -25.03 -9.47 -4.80
CA GLY A 229 -26.09 -10.28 -4.18
C GLY A 229 -25.74 -11.76 -4.04
N LEU A 230 -24.95 -12.28 -5.00
CA LEU A 230 -24.47 -13.66 -4.97
C LEU A 230 -23.64 -13.95 -3.72
N ASP A 231 -22.67 -13.10 -3.40
CA ASP A 231 -21.86 -13.24 -2.18
C ASP A 231 -22.64 -13.01 -0.89
N VAL A 232 -23.45 -11.95 -0.86
CA VAL A 232 -24.15 -11.54 0.37
C VAL A 232 -25.20 -12.57 0.80
N VAL A 233 -25.85 -13.25 -0.15
CA VAL A 233 -27.00 -14.12 0.13
C VAL A 233 -26.81 -15.53 -0.40
N CYS A 234 -26.66 -15.67 -1.72
CA CYS A 234 -26.79 -16.96 -2.39
C CYS A 234 -25.66 -17.92 -2.04
N PHE A 235 -24.40 -17.48 -2.12
CA PHE A 235 -23.24 -18.31 -1.82
C PHE A 235 -23.10 -18.66 -0.35
N ALA A 236 -23.52 -17.77 0.56
CA ALA A 236 -23.58 -18.10 1.98
C ALA A 236 -24.53 -19.30 2.22
N ARG A 237 -25.73 -19.25 1.65
CA ARG A 237 -26.72 -20.34 1.74
C ARG A 237 -26.28 -21.59 0.99
N MET A 238 -25.63 -21.43 -0.17
CA MET A 238 -25.09 -22.53 -0.95
C MET A 238 -24.00 -23.28 -0.20
N LYS A 239 -23.05 -22.59 0.44
CA LYS A 239 -21.98 -23.20 1.24
C LYS A 239 -22.54 -23.98 2.43
N GLU A 240 -23.60 -23.49 3.06
CA GLU A 240 -24.29 -24.20 4.15
C GLU A 240 -24.99 -25.49 3.64
N ASN A 241 -25.73 -25.40 2.53
CA ASN A 241 -26.41 -26.56 1.94
C ASN A 241 -25.41 -27.58 1.37
N TRP A 242 -24.32 -27.12 0.77
CA TRP A 242 -23.22 -27.95 0.27
C TRP A 242 -22.63 -28.78 1.40
N LYS A 243 -22.29 -28.13 2.53
CA LYS A 243 -21.84 -28.82 3.75
C LYS A 243 -22.83 -29.89 4.21
N ARG A 244 -24.13 -29.55 4.25
CA ARG A 244 -25.17 -30.48 4.69
C ARG A 244 -25.30 -31.69 3.77
N GLU A 245 -25.23 -31.51 2.45
CA GLU A 245 -25.28 -32.64 1.50
C GLU A 245 -24.02 -33.50 1.57
N LEU A 246 -22.83 -32.91 1.77
CA LEU A 246 -21.58 -33.66 1.99
C LEU A 246 -21.67 -34.53 3.26
N MET A 247 -22.11 -33.96 4.38
CA MET A 247 -22.29 -34.70 5.64
C MET A 247 -23.27 -35.85 5.49
N ARG A 248 -24.42 -35.57 4.88
CA ARG A 248 -25.43 -36.58 4.60
C ARG A 248 -24.87 -37.73 3.76
N PHE A 249 -24.12 -37.41 2.71
CA PHE A 249 -23.49 -38.43 1.87
C PHE A 249 -22.51 -39.30 2.67
N ASN A 250 -21.67 -38.66 3.48
CA ASN A 250 -20.68 -39.35 4.29
C ASN A 250 -21.32 -40.28 5.32
N ASP A 251 -22.40 -39.84 5.96
CA ASP A 251 -23.16 -40.65 6.93
C ASP A 251 -23.86 -41.85 6.27
N GLU A 252 -24.49 -41.63 5.11
CA GLU A 252 -25.22 -42.67 4.36
C GLU A 252 -24.26 -43.73 3.78
N HIS A 253 -23.11 -43.32 3.22
CA HIS A 253 -22.21 -44.22 2.50
C HIS A 253 -21.00 -44.66 3.32
N ARG A 254 -20.84 -44.15 4.54
CA ARG A 254 -19.70 -44.42 5.45
C ARG A 254 -18.33 -44.15 4.79
N ARG A 255 -18.27 -43.19 3.88
CA ARG A 255 -17.05 -42.77 3.16
C ARG A 255 -17.12 -41.30 2.78
N ALA A 256 -15.98 -40.65 2.61
CA ALA A 256 -15.92 -39.30 2.05
C ALA A 256 -16.39 -39.29 0.58
N ALA A 257 -17.10 -38.22 0.20
CA ALA A 257 -17.39 -37.93 -1.19
C ALA A 257 -16.10 -37.60 -1.97
N ASP A 258 -16.01 -38.11 -3.18
CA ASP A 258 -14.94 -37.89 -4.16
C ASP A 258 -15.46 -37.09 -5.35
N LYS A 259 -14.55 -36.65 -6.22
CA LYS A 259 -14.85 -35.76 -7.36
C LYS A 259 -15.97 -36.25 -8.28
N ASN A 260 -16.11 -37.57 -8.43
CA ASN A 260 -17.18 -38.20 -9.21
C ASN A 260 -18.58 -37.85 -8.70
N GLN A 261 -18.70 -37.62 -7.39
CA GLN A 261 -19.97 -37.36 -6.73
C GLN A 261 -20.27 -35.86 -6.64
N PHE A 262 -19.33 -34.99 -7.06
CA PHE A 262 -19.43 -33.54 -6.93
C PHE A 262 -20.72 -33.02 -7.58
N THR A 263 -20.93 -33.30 -8.87
CA THR A 263 -22.05 -32.73 -9.63
C THR A 263 -23.40 -33.18 -9.09
N TYR A 264 -23.51 -34.44 -8.64
CA TYR A 264 -24.70 -34.96 -7.99
C TYR A 264 -25.03 -34.18 -6.69
N LEU A 265 -24.05 -34.03 -5.80
CA LEU A 265 -24.23 -33.32 -4.54
C LEU A 265 -24.45 -31.82 -4.76
N PHE A 266 -23.75 -31.24 -5.73
CA PHE A 266 -23.82 -29.83 -6.07
C PHE A 266 -25.21 -29.49 -6.60
N SER A 267 -25.76 -30.33 -7.49
CA SER A 267 -27.10 -30.16 -8.04
C SER A 267 -28.16 -30.08 -6.93
N ARG A 268 -28.06 -30.94 -5.92
CA ARG A 268 -28.98 -30.98 -4.77
C ARG A 268 -28.84 -29.75 -3.88
N ALA A 269 -27.61 -29.35 -3.58
CA ALA A 269 -27.35 -28.14 -2.80
C ALA A 269 -27.80 -26.87 -3.55
N TYR A 270 -27.59 -26.82 -4.86
CA TYR A 270 -27.94 -25.71 -5.73
C TYR A 270 -29.45 -25.49 -5.76
N GLN A 271 -30.24 -26.54 -6.00
CA GLN A 271 -31.71 -26.47 -6.01
C GLN A 271 -32.31 -25.94 -4.69
N LYS A 272 -31.66 -26.21 -3.55
CA LYS A 272 -32.09 -25.71 -2.22
C LYS A 272 -31.66 -24.28 -1.92
N SER A 273 -30.66 -23.77 -2.65
CA SER A 273 -30.01 -22.49 -2.37
C SER A 273 -30.46 -21.40 -3.33
N PHE A 274 -30.57 -21.74 -4.62
CA PHE A 274 -30.93 -20.82 -5.69
C PHE A 274 -32.41 -20.94 -6.02
N THR A 275 -33.25 -20.51 -5.07
CA THR A 275 -34.70 -20.46 -5.23
C THR A 275 -35.16 -19.05 -5.62
N ILE A 276 -36.32 -18.94 -6.30
CA ILE A 276 -36.91 -17.64 -6.68
C ILE A 276 -36.91 -16.61 -5.54
N PRO A 277 -37.36 -16.95 -4.30
CA PRO A 277 -37.33 -16.00 -3.19
C PRO A 277 -35.90 -15.59 -2.82
N THR A 278 -34.96 -16.53 -2.77
CA THR A 278 -33.56 -16.24 -2.38
C THR A 278 -32.90 -15.34 -3.41
N THR A 279 -33.10 -15.61 -4.69
CA THR A 279 -32.56 -14.80 -5.78
C THR A 279 -33.11 -13.37 -5.74
N LYS A 280 -34.43 -13.17 -5.57
CA LYS A 280 -35.01 -11.83 -5.44
C LYS A 280 -34.48 -11.08 -4.21
N VAL A 281 -34.26 -11.78 -3.10
CA VAL A 281 -33.65 -11.19 -1.89
C VAL A 281 -32.23 -10.71 -2.18
N ALA A 282 -31.44 -11.44 -2.97
CA ALA A 282 -30.06 -11.07 -3.31
C ALA A 282 -29.96 -9.69 -4.00
N PHE A 283 -30.88 -9.38 -4.92
CA PHE A 283 -30.95 -8.06 -5.55
C PHE A 283 -31.51 -6.98 -4.62
N ARG A 284 -32.46 -7.34 -3.75
CA ARG A 284 -33.09 -6.39 -2.81
C ARG A 284 -32.11 -5.91 -1.75
N VAL A 285 -31.30 -6.80 -1.17
CA VAL A 285 -30.36 -6.43 -0.09
C VAL A 285 -29.17 -5.60 -0.58
N THR A 286 -28.86 -5.67 -1.87
CA THR A 286 -27.82 -4.88 -2.52
C THR A 286 -28.35 -3.58 -3.12
N GLY A 287 -29.68 -3.40 -3.15
CA GLY A 287 -30.34 -2.18 -3.62
C GLY A 287 -30.27 -2.00 -5.13
N VAL A 288 -29.90 -3.05 -5.87
CA VAL A 288 -29.92 -3.02 -7.34
C VAL A 288 -31.37 -3.15 -7.84
N HIS A 289 -32.14 -4.09 -7.28
CA HIS A 289 -33.53 -4.27 -7.64
C HIS A 289 -34.41 -4.77 -6.47
N PRO A 290 -35.44 -4.01 -6.04
CA PRO A 290 -35.76 -2.63 -6.46
C PRO A 290 -34.60 -1.66 -6.18
N PHE A 291 -34.46 -0.65 -7.03
CA PHE A 291 -33.37 0.31 -6.92
C PHE A 291 -33.47 1.11 -5.60
N CYS A 292 -32.41 1.08 -4.79
CA CYS A 292 -32.37 1.75 -3.49
C CYS A 292 -30.93 2.11 -3.10
N ARG A 293 -30.59 3.40 -3.19
CA ARG A 293 -29.27 3.96 -2.85
C ARG A 293 -28.95 3.88 -1.35
N THR A 294 -29.96 3.80 -0.49
CA THR A 294 -29.83 3.90 0.98
C THR A 294 -29.71 2.54 1.68
N VAL A 295 -29.66 1.44 0.91
CA VAL A 295 -29.59 0.08 1.47
C VAL A 295 -28.28 -0.17 2.21
N ILE A 296 -27.19 0.46 1.76
CA ILE A 296 -25.88 0.38 2.41
C ILE A 296 -25.85 1.39 3.56
N THR A 297 -25.87 0.87 4.78
CA THR A 297 -25.95 1.69 5.99
C THR A 297 -24.59 2.29 6.35
N GLU A 298 -24.59 3.44 7.02
CA GLU A 298 -23.36 4.04 7.57
C GLU A 298 -22.57 3.07 8.47
N LYS A 299 -23.26 2.14 9.16
CA LYS A 299 -22.62 1.10 9.97
C LYS A 299 -21.78 0.13 9.14
N GLN A 300 -22.17 -0.15 7.89
CA GLN A 300 -21.39 -0.96 6.95
C GLN A 300 -20.22 -0.17 6.36
N LEU A 301 -20.31 1.17 6.31
CA LEU A 301 -19.23 2.08 5.92
C LEU A 301 -18.23 2.37 7.06
N LYS A 302 -18.56 2.05 8.33
CA LYS A 302 -17.69 2.32 9.49
C LYS A 302 -16.25 1.78 9.38
N PRO A 303 -15.96 0.64 8.74
CA PRO A 303 -14.58 0.18 8.53
C PRO A 303 -13.78 1.04 7.54
N SER A 304 -14.45 1.77 6.63
CA SER A 304 -13.83 2.63 5.60
C SER A 304 -13.71 4.08 6.02
N ILE A 305 -14.34 4.47 7.13
CA ILE A 305 -14.10 5.76 7.74
C ILE A 305 -12.63 5.79 8.13
N THR A 306 -11.84 6.51 7.34
CA THR A 306 -10.47 6.85 7.65
C THR A 306 -10.53 7.68 8.93
N THR A 307 -10.37 7.02 10.08
CA THR A 307 -10.06 7.71 11.35
C THR A 307 -8.77 8.51 11.23
N SER A 308 -7.96 8.22 10.20
CA SER A 308 -6.80 8.99 9.75
C SER A 308 -7.15 10.02 8.65
N THR A 309 -8.06 10.96 8.93
CA THR A 309 -8.03 12.29 8.28
C THR A 309 -8.11 13.43 9.30
N LYS A 310 -8.01 13.11 10.60
CA LYS A 310 -7.52 14.07 11.58
C LYS A 310 -6.04 13.80 11.73
N GLY A 311 -5.21 14.63 11.08
CA GLY A 311 -3.79 14.69 11.40
C GLY A 311 -3.67 14.96 12.89
N SER A 312 -3.36 13.93 13.69
CA SER A 312 -3.01 14.13 15.08
C SER A 312 -1.57 14.62 15.11
N PHE A 313 -1.40 15.88 15.46
CA PHE A 313 -0.14 16.36 16.01
C PHE A 313 0.22 15.52 17.24
N PRO A 314 1.51 15.24 17.51
CA PRO A 314 2.71 15.45 16.70
C PRO A 314 3.50 14.17 16.41
N LEU A 315 4.31 14.22 15.35
CA LEU A 315 5.37 13.25 15.11
C LEU A 315 6.70 13.80 15.68
N PRO A 316 7.56 12.95 16.27
CA PRO A 316 8.83 13.39 16.82
C PRO A 316 9.71 14.03 15.75
N GLN A 317 10.19 15.24 16.03
CA GLN A 317 11.14 15.93 15.16
C GLN A 317 12.47 15.15 15.15
N PRO A 318 13.04 14.85 13.97
CA PRO A 318 14.31 14.13 13.88
C PRO A 318 15.42 14.90 14.60
N SER A 319 16.39 14.18 15.19
CA SER A 319 17.49 14.73 16.02
C SER A 319 18.14 16.01 15.47
N PRO A 320 18.40 16.15 14.15
CA PRO A 320 18.96 17.38 13.58
C PRO A 320 18.04 18.60 13.69
N VAL A 321 16.71 18.43 13.55
CA VAL A 321 15.74 19.53 13.70
C VAL A 321 15.67 19.97 15.16
N ARG A 322 15.73 19.02 16.10
CA ARG A 322 15.82 19.31 17.54
C ARG A 322 17.10 20.07 17.88
N ALA A 323 18.23 19.73 17.27
CA ALA A 323 19.51 20.42 17.48
C ALA A 323 19.50 21.86 16.95
N VAL A 324 18.87 22.10 15.79
CA VAL A 324 18.70 23.46 15.24
C VAL A 324 17.75 24.29 16.10
N MET A 325 16.63 23.72 16.53
CA MET A 325 15.70 24.37 17.45
C MET A 325 16.36 24.73 18.79
N ALA A 326 17.14 23.82 19.39
CA ALA A 326 17.89 24.11 20.62
C ALA A 326 18.94 25.21 20.41
N ALA A 327 19.63 25.22 19.26
CA ALA A 327 20.60 26.26 18.94
C ALA A 327 19.95 27.64 18.75
N MET A 328 18.74 27.69 18.17
CA MET A 328 17.96 28.93 18.02
C MET A 328 17.34 29.40 19.34
N ALA A 329 16.83 28.48 20.17
CA ALA A 329 16.31 28.80 21.50
C ALA A 329 17.37 29.39 22.43
N SER A 330 18.63 28.93 22.32
CA SER A 330 19.74 29.47 23.11
C SER A 330 20.20 30.89 22.69
N ARG A 331 19.72 31.41 21.53
CA ARG A 331 20.16 32.70 20.96
C ARG A 331 19.03 33.37 20.17
N PRO A 332 18.19 34.20 20.82
CA PRO A 332 17.09 34.87 20.15
C PRO A 332 17.57 35.82 19.01
N PRO A 333 16.74 36.06 17.98
CA PRO A 333 17.06 37.00 16.90
C PRO A 333 17.28 38.40 17.48
N THR A 334 18.29 39.12 16.97
CA THR A 334 18.44 40.55 17.31
C THR A 334 17.59 41.39 16.36
N ALA A 335 17.30 42.64 16.73
CA ALA A 335 16.56 43.59 15.87
C ALA A 335 17.20 43.78 14.48
N PHE A 336 18.52 43.51 14.35
CA PHE A 336 19.23 43.49 13.07
C PHE A 336 18.79 42.32 12.17
N ASP A 337 18.50 41.14 12.73
CA ASP A 337 18.11 39.94 11.98
C ASP A 337 16.65 39.99 11.51
N LEU A 338 15.81 40.77 12.19
CA LEU A 338 14.39 40.93 11.88
C LEU A 338 14.13 41.99 10.78
N SER A 339 15.17 42.69 10.31
CA SER A 339 15.02 43.69 9.26
C SER A 339 14.77 43.04 7.88
N PRO A 340 13.71 43.42 7.15
CA PRO A 340 13.42 42.92 5.79
C PRO A 340 14.51 43.25 4.76
N SER A 341 15.33 44.27 5.04
CA SER A 341 16.38 44.74 4.12
C SER A 341 17.65 43.86 4.13
N THR A 342 17.78 42.96 5.10
CA THR A 342 19.00 42.13 5.29
C THR A 342 19.01 40.86 4.46
N HIS A 343 17.88 40.49 3.84
CA HIS A 343 17.72 39.27 3.05
C HIS A 343 17.49 39.51 1.54
N THR A 344 17.57 40.74 1.06
CA THR A 344 17.51 41.04 -0.37
C THR A 344 18.86 40.74 -1.01
N ARG A 345 18.95 39.63 -1.72
CA ARG A 345 20.09 39.31 -2.60
C ARG A 345 20.07 40.32 -3.75
N HIS A 346 20.86 41.38 -3.67
CA HIS A 346 21.07 42.27 -4.83
C HIS A 346 21.58 41.43 -6.00
N GLY A 347 20.80 41.39 -7.07
CA GLY A 347 21.20 40.78 -8.34
C GLY A 347 22.47 41.45 -8.83
N ARG A 348 23.52 40.66 -9.05
CA ARG A 348 24.74 41.12 -9.70
C ARG A 348 24.37 41.49 -11.14
N ALA A 349 24.41 42.79 -11.43
CA ALA A 349 24.63 43.28 -12.77
C ALA A 349 26.01 42.81 -13.27
N HIS A 350 26.07 42.51 -14.56
CA HIS A 350 27.26 42.17 -15.32
C HIS A 350 28.39 43.18 -15.08
N ASP A 351 29.61 42.69 -14.82
CA ASP A 351 30.84 43.08 -15.54
C ASP A 351 32.12 42.39 -14.99
N ASN A 352 32.79 41.70 -15.92
CA ASN A 352 34.23 41.44 -16.12
C ASN A 352 35.23 41.04 -14.99
N ILE A 353 35.64 39.74 -15.03
CA ILE A 353 37.03 39.15 -15.01
C ILE A 353 37.88 39.22 -13.70
N PRO A 354 38.85 38.32 -13.36
CA PRO A 354 39.23 36.97 -13.86
C PRO A 354 39.28 35.85 -12.79
N GLU A 355 39.49 34.62 -13.29
CA GLU A 355 39.81 33.36 -12.61
C GLU A 355 40.99 33.43 -11.61
N THR A 356 40.74 33.06 -10.35
CA THR A 356 41.65 32.23 -9.53
C THR A 356 40.82 31.50 -8.48
N MET A 357 40.54 30.21 -8.71
CA MET A 357 39.97 29.30 -7.72
C MET A 357 41.09 28.80 -6.80
N THR A 358 41.24 29.41 -5.63
CA THR A 358 41.92 28.77 -4.50
C THR A 358 40.87 28.23 -3.52
N SER A 359 40.90 26.91 -3.30
CA SER A 359 40.13 26.21 -2.27
C SER A 359 40.29 26.89 -0.90
N PRO A 360 39.23 27.07 -0.10
CA PRO A 360 39.38 27.67 1.22
C PRO A 360 40.13 26.69 2.13
N SER A 361 41.36 27.04 2.47
CA SER A 361 42.16 26.36 3.48
C SER A 361 41.56 26.57 4.87
N THR A 362 41.40 25.48 5.61
CA THR A 362 41.00 25.44 7.03
C THR A 362 42.02 26.20 7.88
N PRO A 363 41.66 27.23 8.66
CA PRO A 363 42.55 27.77 9.67
C PRO A 363 42.48 26.89 10.91
N SER A 364 43.50 26.05 11.06
CA SER A 364 43.91 25.48 12.34
C SER A 364 44.37 26.61 13.26
N LEU A 365 43.62 26.89 14.33
CA LEU A 365 44.12 27.61 15.51
C LEU A 365 43.25 27.24 16.72
N ARG A 366 43.78 26.35 17.56
CA ARG A 366 43.35 26.18 18.96
C ARG A 366 43.54 27.52 19.66
N ARG A 367 42.46 28.16 20.10
CA ARG A 367 42.49 29.21 21.13
C ARG A 367 41.78 28.67 22.38
N THR A 368 42.48 28.77 23.50
CA THR A 368 42.03 28.37 24.84
C THR A 368 40.98 29.35 25.38
N ALA A 369 40.06 28.80 26.17
CA ALA A 369 38.81 29.44 26.62
C ALA A 369 38.98 30.29 27.90
N ALA A 370 39.78 31.35 27.87
CA ALA A 370 40.06 32.13 29.09
C ALA A 370 39.83 33.65 29.01
N HIS A 371 39.25 34.21 27.95
CA HIS A 371 38.80 35.61 27.99
C HIS A 371 37.68 35.85 26.98
N LEU A 372 36.44 35.96 27.47
CA LEU A 372 35.31 36.48 26.72
C LEU A 372 34.53 37.44 27.62
N ASP A 373 35.15 38.59 27.92
CA ASP A 373 34.36 39.82 27.89
C ASP A 373 34.18 40.15 26.40
N ALA A 374 33.03 39.77 25.85
CA ALA A 374 32.74 39.99 24.44
C ALA A 374 31.35 40.63 24.31
N ASP A 375 31.38 41.87 23.84
CA ASP A 375 30.24 42.72 23.49
C ASP A 375 29.15 41.96 22.69
N PRO A 376 27.88 41.95 23.15
CA PRO A 376 26.76 41.29 22.47
C PRO A 376 26.50 41.78 21.04
N THR A 377 27.00 42.97 20.67
CA THR A 377 26.79 43.57 19.35
C THR A 377 27.62 42.94 18.23
N LEU A 378 28.60 42.08 18.55
CA LEU A 378 29.52 41.46 17.58
C LEU A 378 29.06 40.09 17.02
N TYR A 379 27.82 39.67 17.28
CA TYR A 379 27.26 38.41 16.81
C TYR A 379 26.71 38.49 15.37
N THR A 380 27.62 38.45 14.39
CA THR A 380 27.27 38.44 12.96
C THR A 380 26.56 37.16 12.51
N PRO A 381 25.69 37.22 11.47
CA PRO A 381 24.98 36.04 10.91
C PRO A 381 25.91 34.86 10.58
N SER A 382 27.14 35.16 10.15
CA SER A 382 28.18 34.18 9.82
C SER A 382 28.69 33.37 11.03
N LYS A 383 28.64 33.93 12.25
CA LYS A 383 28.96 33.19 13.49
C LYS A 383 27.79 32.31 13.94
N ARG A 384 26.54 32.76 13.74
CA ARG A 384 25.33 31.95 13.99
C ARG A 384 25.23 30.74 13.06
N MET A 385 25.50 30.90 11.76
CA MET A 385 25.60 29.76 10.85
C MET A 385 26.66 28.75 11.32
N ARG A 386 27.85 29.20 11.74
CA ARG A 386 28.89 28.31 12.25
C ARG A 386 28.47 27.53 13.49
N SER A 387 27.75 28.15 14.43
CA SER A 387 27.21 27.44 15.61
C SER A 387 26.11 26.44 15.21
N MET A 388 25.27 26.76 14.23
CA MET A 388 24.26 25.85 13.69
C MET A 388 24.90 24.64 12.99
N TYR A 389 25.93 24.87 12.17
CA TYR A 389 26.72 23.82 11.54
C TYR A 389 27.41 22.92 12.58
N ALA A 390 27.95 23.49 13.66
CA ALA A 390 28.56 22.72 14.74
C ALA A 390 27.53 21.85 15.50
N ALA A 391 26.32 22.38 15.75
CA ALA A 391 25.23 21.61 16.36
C ALA A 391 24.74 20.47 15.44
N LEU A 392 24.58 20.74 14.15
CA LEU A 392 24.24 19.73 13.14
C LEU A 392 25.30 18.63 13.01
N ALA A 393 26.59 19.00 13.06
CA ALA A 393 27.72 18.06 13.01
C ALA A 393 27.79 17.13 14.23
N SER A 394 27.19 17.50 15.36
CA SER A 394 27.13 16.68 16.57
C SER A 394 26.01 15.63 16.56
N THR A 395 25.13 15.64 15.56
CA THR A 395 24.07 14.63 15.39
C THR A 395 24.57 13.45 14.56
N SER A 396 24.18 12.23 14.93
CA SER A 396 24.59 10.97 14.28
C SER A 396 24.03 10.78 12.85
N SER A 397 23.47 11.82 12.23
CA SER A 397 22.87 11.77 10.89
C SER A 397 23.14 13.07 10.13
N GLY A 398 24.40 13.30 9.79
CA GLY A 398 24.82 14.34 8.84
C GLY A 398 24.38 14.09 7.39
N SER A 399 23.56 13.08 7.09
CA SER A 399 23.14 12.73 5.73
C SER A 399 21.73 13.18 5.35
N ILE A 400 20.93 13.81 6.22
CA ILE A 400 19.51 14.06 5.92
C ILE A 400 19.22 15.25 4.99
N LEU A 401 20.17 16.17 4.79
CA LEU A 401 20.03 17.13 3.69
C LEU A 401 20.16 16.44 2.31
N LEU A 402 20.51 15.14 2.28
CA LEU A 402 20.70 14.33 1.08
C LEU A 402 19.97 12.97 1.09
N SER A 403 19.47 12.46 2.23
CA SER A 403 18.93 11.09 2.32
C SER A 403 17.39 11.01 2.37
N LYS A 404 16.84 10.22 1.44
CA LYS A 404 15.42 9.85 1.31
C LYS A 404 15.06 8.69 2.25
N ALA A 405 15.22 8.84 3.57
CA ALA A 405 14.87 7.76 4.48
C ALA A 405 13.35 7.49 4.50
N LYS A 406 12.96 6.22 4.37
CA LYS A 406 11.56 5.75 4.29
C LYS A 406 10.88 5.83 5.67
N ILE A 407 9.72 6.49 5.74
CA ILE A 407 8.79 6.43 6.88
C ILE A 407 7.91 5.19 6.68
N THR A 408 7.86 4.30 7.67
CA THR A 408 7.04 3.08 7.67
C THR A 408 5.97 3.14 8.76
N SER A 409 4.95 2.29 8.65
CA SER A 409 3.85 2.15 9.62
C SER A 409 4.28 1.80 11.05
N SER A 410 5.54 1.38 11.23
CA SER A 410 6.17 1.10 12.52
C SER A 410 6.71 2.35 13.24
N THR A 411 6.58 3.54 12.66
CA THR A 411 7.05 4.79 13.27
C THR A 411 6.05 5.24 14.34
N PRO A 412 6.41 5.25 15.65
CA PRO A 412 5.47 5.57 16.71
C PRO A 412 5.07 7.05 16.70
N ILE A 413 3.77 7.32 16.87
CA ILE A 413 3.23 8.65 17.15
C ILE A 413 3.49 8.91 18.64
N LEU A 414 4.26 9.95 18.96
CA LEU A 414 4.62 10.33 20.34
C LEU A 414 3.88 11.60 20.73
N ASP A 415 3.58 11.77 22.01
CA ASP A 415 2.81 12.90 22.53
C ASP A 415 3.46 14.28 22.28
N PRO A 416 2.67 15.37 22.25
CA PRO A 416 3.20 16.72 22.12
C PRO A 416 4.19 17.08 23.21
N MET A 417 5.42 17.42 22.80
CA MET A 417 6.28 18.30 23.57
C MET A 417 5.82 19.74 23.37
N ILE A 418 4.68 20.08 23.98
CA ILE A 418 4.45 21.47 24.38
C ILE A 418 5.17 21.56 25.72
N GLU A 419 6.32 22.25 25.74
CA GLU A 419 6.94 22.59 27.02
C GLU A 419 5.93 23.44 27.78
N ASP A 420 5.44 22.92 28.90
CA ASP A 420 4.60 23.70 29.81
C ASP A 420 5.36 24.96 30.21
N LEU A 421 4.66 26.09 30.27
CA LEU A 421 5.22 27.32 30.82
C LEU A 421 5.75 26.99 32.22
N PRO A 422 7.05 27.22 32.52
CA PRO A 422 7.52 27.09 33.87
C PRO A 422 6.65 27.99 34.77
N PRO A 423 6.33 27.57 36.00
CA PRO A 423 5.51 28.39 36.90
C PRO A 423 6.27 29.69 37.18
N LEU A 424 5.88 30.76 36.47
CA LEU A 424 6.42 32.09 36.67
C LEU A 424 5.72 32.69 37.88
N GLU A 425 6.51 33.18 38.85
CA GLU A 425 5.97 33.91 40.00
C GLU A 425 5.14 35.09 39.51
N GLN A 426 3.88 35.16 39.91
CA GLN A 426 3.01 36.26 39.48
C GLN A 426 3.44 37.57 40.13
N PRO A 427 3.43 38.70 39.40
CA PRO A 427 3.70 40.00 40.00
C PRO A 427 2.64 40.32 41.07
N ASP A 428 3.07 40.99 42.13
CA ASP A 428 2.17 41.42 43.21
C ASP A 428 1.24 42.54 42.72
N TRP A 429 0.05 42.15 42.24
CA TRP A 429 -0.98 43.05 41.77
C TRP A 429 -1.59 43.93 42.86
N SER A 430 -1.33 43.65 44.15
CA SER A 430 -1.85 44.47 45.25
C SER A 430 -1.26 45.89 45.23
N LEU A 431 -0.06 46.06 44.67
CA LEU A 431 0.65 47.32 44.49
C LEU A 431 -0.02 48.27 43.46
N ALA A 432 -0.85 47.74 42.57
CA ALA A 432 -1.61 48.55 41.60
C ALA A 432 -2.85 49.22 42.24
N ARG A 433 -3.20 48.87 43.48
CA ARG A 433 -4.31 49.48 44.22
C ARG A 433 -3.83 50.80 44.81
N THR A 434 -4.53 51.89 44.52
CA THR A 434 -4.22 53.22 45.09
C THR A 434 -4.30 53.19 46.61
N VAL A 435 -3.18 53.42 47.28
CA VAL A 435 -3.14 53.70 48.72
C VAL A 435 -3.29 55.19 48.93
N THR A 436 -4.48 55.63 49.33
CA THR A 436 -4.73 57.01 49.80
C THR A 436 -4.35 57.10 51.28
N ALA A 437 -3.08 57.38 51.56
CA ALA A 437 -2.63 57.76 52.90
C ALA A 437 -1.54 58.85 52.80
N ASN A 438 -1.56 59.83 53.71
CA ASN A 438 -0.53 60.85 53.81
C ASN A 438 0.79 60.21 54.28
N MET A 439 1.67 59.86 53.34
CA MET A 439 2.98 59.27 53.61
C MET A 439 4.04 60.38 53.80
N SER A 440 5.03 60.13 54.66
CA SER A 440 6.20 61.02 54.77
C SER A 440 7.08 60.90 53.53
N TYR A 441 7.96 61.89 53.29
CA TYR A 441 8.88 61.88 52.15
C TYR A 441 9.75 60.61 52.10
N GLU A 442 10.28 60.16 53.24
CA GLU A 442 11.08 58.93 53.32
C GLU A 442 10.26 57.68 52.98
N GLN A 443 9.01 57.62 53.43
CA GLN A 443 8.09 56.53 53.10
C GLN A 443 7.73 56.51 51.61
N LEU A 444 7.58 57.70 51.00
CA LEU A 444 7.36 57.86 49.56
C LEU A 444 8.58 57.42 48.73
N VAL A 445 9.80 57.72 49.17
CA VAL A 445 11.02 57.25 48.50
C VAL A 445 11.12 55.74 48.55
N HIS A 446 10.86 55.14 49.71
CA HIS A 446 10.88 53.67 49.87
C HIS A 446 9.79 52.99 49.05
N GLU A 447 8.58 53.55 49.01
CA GLU A 447 7.49 53.02 48.19
C GLU A 447 7.79 53.16 46.69
N ASN A 448 8.40 54.25 46.26
CA ASN A 448 8.82 54.43 44.86
C ASN A 448 9.90 53.41 44.46
N GLU A 449 10.85 53.14 45.34
CA GLU A 449 11.87 52.11 45.15
C GLU A 449 11.26 50.70 45.07
N ARG A 450 10.30 50.39 45.96
CA ARG A 450 9.53 49.13 45.94
C ARG A 450 8.71 48.98 44.65
N LEU A 451 8.01 50.01 44.21
CA LEU A 451 7.25 49.98 42.96
C LEU A 451 8.15 49.81 41.73
N ARG A 452 9.31 50.48 41.70
CA ARG A 452 10.29 50.37 40.61
C ARG A 452 10.92 48.98 40.52
N THR A 453 11.24 48.36 41.64
CA THR A 453 11.79 46.99 41.65
C THR A 453 10.77 45.97 41.17
N HIS A 454 9.51 46.06 41.64
CA HIS A 454 8.42 45.20 41.18
C HIS A 454 8.06 45.41 39.71
N LEU A 455 8.05 46.66 39.22
CA LEU A 455 7.83 46.96 37.81
C LEU A 455 8.94 46.37 36.93
N THR A 456 10.20 46.48 37.37
CA THR A 456 11.34 45.89 36.67
C THR A 456 11.25 44.36 36.65
N HIS A 457 10.76 43.74 37.73
CA HIS A 457 10.51 42.30 37.78
C HIS A 457 9.39 41.87 36.82
N ALA A 458 8.26 42.58 36.82
CA ALA A 458 7.15 42.31 35.90
C ALA A 458 7.55 42.46 34.43
N ALA A 459 8.37 43.46 34.09
CA ALA A 459 8.89 43.64 32.73
C ALA A 459 9.78 42.47 32.28
N LYS A 460 10.62 41.93 33.19
CA LYS A 460 11.45 40.74 32.90
C LYS A 460 10.59 39.49 32.68
N LEU A 461 9.54 39.30 33.48
CA LEU A 461 8.61 38.18 33.34
C LEU A 461 7.84 38.25 32.01
N HIS A 462 7.34 39.44 31.64
CA HIS A 462 6.66 39.64 30.37
C HIS A 462 7.57 39.32 29.19
N HIS A 463 8.82 39.81 29.21
CA HIS A 463 9.78 39.53 28.15
C HIS A 463 10.13 38.03 28.04
N ALA A 464 10.23 37.33 29.17
CA ALA A 464 10.43 35.89 29.20
C ALA A 464 9.22 35.13 28.62
N GLN A 465 7.99 35.55 28.94
CA GLN A 465 6.77 34.96 28.38
C GLN A 465 6.68 35.17 26.86
N GLU A 466 6.97 36.37 26.37
CA GLU A 466 7.00 36.66 24.93
C GLU A 466 8.01 35.77 24.20
N GLY A 467 9.21 35.58 24.76
CA GLY A 467 10.22 34.69 24.18
C GLY A 467 9.79 33.21 24.14
N ILE A 468 9.06 32.74 25.16
CA ILE A 468 8.51 31.38 25.19
C ILE A 468 7.40 31.21 24.13
N ILE A 469 6.49 32.19 24.03
CA ILE A 469 5.41 32.20 23.04
C ILE A 469 6.00 32.25 21.62
N GLU A 470 7.02 33.08 21.39
CA GLU A 470 7.72 33.18 20.12
C GLU A 470 8.42 31.85 19.76
N GLY A 471 9.06 31.18 20.74
CA GLY A 471 9.64 29.84 20.56
C GLY A 471 8.59 28.77 20.21
N ALA A 472 7.42 28.81 20.84
CA ALA A 472 6.31 27.92 20.54
C ALA A 472 5.75 28.16 19.13
N HIS A 473 5.56 29.43 18.74
CA HIS A 473 5.13 29.80 17.39
C HIS A 473 6.16 29.39 16.33
N ALA A 474 7.45 29.64 16.55
CA ALA A 474 8.52 29.22 15.65
C ALA A 474 8.54 27.70 15.48
N THR A 475 8.37 26.95 16.58
CA THR A 475 8.26 25.48 16.54
C THR A 475 7.08 25.04 15.69
N MET A 476 5.91 25.67 15.85
CA MET A 476 4.70 25.36 15.07
C MET A 476 4.88 25.66 13.58
N VAL A 477 5.54 26.76 13.23
CA VAL A 477 5.85 27.12 11.83
C VAL A 477 6.80 26.10 11.20
N ILE A 478 7.87 25.71 11.89
CA ILE A 478 8.82 24.69 11.42
C ILE A 478 8.13 23.34 11.24
N GLN A 479 7.25 22.95 12.16
CA GLN A 479 6.46 21.73 12.06
C GLN A 479 5.51 21.76 10.85
N ASN A 480 4.83 22.88 10.60
CA ASN A 480 3.97 23.04 9.43
C ASN A 480 4.75 22.94 8.11
N LEU A 481 5.91 23.61 8.02
CA LEU A 481 6.82 23.50 6.86
C LEU A 481 7.27 22.05 6.60
N HIS A 482 7.56 21.29 7.67
CA HIS A 482 7.90 19.88 7.55
C HIS A 482 6.72 19.04 7.03
N LEU A 483 5.51 19.29 7.52
CA LEU A 483 4.28 18.61 7.07
C LEU A 483 3.96 18.92 5.62
N GLN A 484 4.09 20.17 5.18
CA GLN A 484 3.89 20.54 3.78
C GLN A 484 4.88 19.82 2.86
N LYS A 485 6.14 19.67 3.29
CA LYS A 485 7.15 18.92 2.55
C LYS A 485 6.86 17.42 2.52
N LEU A 486 6.37 16.83 3.62
CA LEU A 486 5.93 15.43 3.68
C LEU A 486 4.73 15.19 2.76
N ASN A 487 3.73 16.09 2.78
CA ASN A 487 2.59 16.04 1.87
C ASN A 487 3.02 16.17 0.42
N GLY A 488 3.97 17.06 0.11
CA GLY A 488 4.53 17.16 -1.24
C GLY A 488 5.26 15.89 -1.69
N ALA A 489 5.97 15.22 -0.79
CA ALA A 489 6.66 13.96 -1.06
C ALA A 489 5.68 12.76 -1.20
N LEU A 490 4.61 12.73 -0.40
CA LEU A 490 3.51 11.76 -0.51
C LEU A 490 2.72 11.97 -1.80
N TYR A 491 2.31 13.21 -2.09
CA TYR A 491 1.65 13.59 -3.33
C TYR A 491 2.52 13.28 -4.56
N GLY A 492 3.83 13.53 -4.49
CA GLY A 492 4.77 13.14 -5.54
C GLY A 492 4.86 11.62 -5.75
N LYS A 493 4.66 10.81 -4.71
CA LYS A 493 4.62 9.33 -4.82
C LYS A 493 3.28 8.80 -5.32
N GLU A 494 2.17 9.39 -4.89
CA GLU A 494 0.85 9.13 -5.47
C GLU A 494 0.85 9.48 -6.96
N LYS A 495 1.51 10.58 -7.35
CA LYS A 495 1.73 10.93 -8.75
C LYS A 495 2.81 10.12 -9.47
N GLN A 496 3.80 9.55 -8.79
CA GLN A 496 4.71 8.59 -9.45
C GLN A 496 3.97 7.29 -9.83
N ARG A 497 2.89 6.93 -9.13
CA ARG A 497 1.95 5.92 -9.63
C ARG A 497 1.18 6.39 -10.88
N GLU A 498 0.87 7.68 -11.00
CA GLU A 498 0.33 8.27 -12.25
C GLU A 498 1.37 8.40 -13.38
N GLY A 499 2.66 8.53 -13.03
CA GLY A 499 3.79 8.72 -13.95
C GLY A 499 4.41 7.43 -14.50
N SER A 500 4.10 6.27 -13.90
CA SER A 500 4.07 5.03 -14.65
C SER A 500 2.94 5.20 -15.65
N GLY A 501 3.21 5.24 -16.95
CA GLY A 501 2.22 5.43 -18.01
C GLY A 501 1.04 4.44 -18.04
N ARG A 502 0.82 3.64 -16.99
CA ARG A 502 -0.42 2.93 -16.72
C ARG A 502 -1.53 3.93 -16.40
N ARG A 503 -2.07 4.57 -17.43
CA ARG A 503 -3.48 4.99 -17.39
C ARG A 503 -4.27 3.70 -17.11
N LEU A 504 -4.78 3.57 -15.89
CA LEU A 504 -5.70 2.50 -15.54
C LEU A 504 -6.93 2.68 -16.42
N VAL A 505 -7.09 1.79 -17.39
CA VAL A 505 -8.24 1.78 -18.30
C VAL A 505 -9.54 1.54 -17.52
N ILE A 506 -9.40 0.82 -16.40
CA ILE A 506 -10.47 0.57 -15.43
C ILE A 506 -10.05 1.18 -14.09
N ASP A 507 -10.81 2.17 -13.62
CA ASP A 507 -10.69 2.72 -12.27
C ASP A 507 -11.38 1.74 -11.31
N SER A 508 -10.58 0.86 -10.73
CA SER A 508 -11.02 -0.17 -9.81
C SER A 508 -11.71 0.39 -8.56
N SER A 509 -11.55 1.68 -8.24
CA SER A 509 -12.17 2.28 -7.05
C SER A 509 -13.65 2.62 -7.24
N LYS A 510 -14.16 2.60 -8.48
CA LYS A 510 -15.52 3.03 -8.83
C LYS A 510 -16.30 1.95 -9.56
N GLY A 511 -17.63 2.08 -9.55
CA GLY A 511 -18.48 1.30 -10.44
C GLY A 511 -18.23 1.73 -11.88
N GLN A 512 -18.12 0.78 -12.81
CA GLN A 512 -17.78 1.09 -14.20
C GLN A 512 -18.60 0.29 -15.20
N VAL A 513 -18.72 0.83 -16.42
CA VAL A 513 -19.32 0.15 -17.56
C VAL A 513 -18.20 -0.43 -18.42
N PHE A 514 -17.93 -1.72 -18.25
CA PHE A 514 -16.87 -2.40 -19.01
C PHE A 514 -17.15 -2.44 -20.51
N SER A 515 -18.43 -2.38 -20.91
CA SER A 515 -18.83 -2.36 -22.32
C SER A 515 -18.77 -0.98 -22.99
N SER A 516 -18.22 0.04 -22.33
CA SER A 516 -18.08 1.39 -22.89
C SER A 516 -16.96 1.48 -23.95
N ASP A 517 -17.10 2.42 -24.89
CA ASP A 517 -16.08 2.67 -25.93
C ASP A 517 -14.74 3.10 -25.32
N GLU A 518 -14.77 3.90 -24.25
CA GLU A 518 -13.58 4.39 -23.55
C GLU A 518 -12.74 3.24 -22.95
N VAL A 519 -13.41 2.29 -22.30
CA VAL A 519 -12.75 1.10 -21.72
C VAL A 519 -12.20 0.21 -22.83
N LEU A 520 -12.96 -0.03 -23.90
CA LEU A 520 -12.52 -0.89 -24.99
C LEU A 520 -11.28 -0.34 -25.70
N GLU A 521 -11.26 0.97 -25.99
CA GLU A 521 -10.12 1.62 -26.64
C GLU A 521 -8.90 1.66 -25.73
N GLY A 522 -9.11 1.96 -24.44
CA GLY A 522 -8.04 1.89 -23.46
C GLY A 522 -7.40 0.49 -23.38
N LEU A 523 -8.21 -0.57 -23.41
CA LEU A 523 -7.71 -1.95 -23.33
C LEU A 523 -6.90 -2.32 -24.58
N ARG A 524 -7.31 -1.86 -25.76
CA ARG A 524 -6.57 -2.07 -27.01
C ARG A 524 -5.19 -1.43 -26.96
N LEU A 525 -5.12 -0.18 -26.50
CA LEU A 525 -3.84 0.53 -26.31
C LEU A 525 -2.93 -0.21 -25.33
N GLN A 526 -3.47 -0.71 -24.21
CA GLN A 526 -2.70 -1.49 -23.25
C GLN A 526 -2.16 -2.81 -23.85
N GLU A 527 -2.95 -3.50 -24.69
CA GLU A 527 -2.51 -4.73 -25.34
C GLU A 527 -1.41 -4.47 -26.38
N GLU A 528 -1.52 -3.36 -27.13
CA GLU A 528 -0.48 -2.90 -28.06
C GLU A 528 0.81 -2.53 -27.33
N GLU A 529 0.72 -1.78 -26.23
CA GLU A 529 1.88 -1.47 -25.38
C GLU A 529 2.52 -2.74 -24.80
N LYS A 530 1.71 -3.72 -24.37
CA LYS A 530 2.20 -5.00 -23.86
C LYS A 530 2.94 -5.77 -24.95
N LYS A 531 2.36 -5.87 -26.15
CA LYS A 531 3.01 -6.51 -27.31
C LYS A 531 4.30 -5.80 -27.69
N ALA A 532 4.32 -4.47 -27.66
CA ALA A 532 5.53 -3.70 -27.93
C ALA A 532 6.61 -3.95 -26.87
N LYS A 533 6.25 -4.02 -25.59
CA LYS A 533 7.17 -4.36 -24.49
C LYS A 533 7.71 -5.78 -24.60
N GLU A 534 6.87 -6.75 -24.92
CA GLU A 534 7.28 -8.14 -25.14
C GLU A 534 8.22 -8.27 -26.35
N ALA A 535 7.90 -7.59 -27.46
CA ALA A 535 8.76 -7.54 -28.64
C ALA A 535 10.12 -6.87 -28.32
N ALA A 536 10.11 -5.79 -27.55
CA ALA A 536 11.34 -5.13 -27.09
C ALA A 536 12.15 -6.04 -26.15
N LYS A 537 11.51 -6.79 -25.25
CA LYS A 537 12.16 -7.78 -24.38
C LYS A 537 12.83 -8.89 -25.20
N LEU A 538 12.14 -9.41 -26.22
CA LEU A 538 12.69 -10.43 -27.11
C LEU A 538 13.87 -9.88 -27.91
N ALA A 539 13.76 -8.68 -28.48
CA ALA A 539 14.85 -8.04 -29.20
C ALA A 539 16.09 -7.79 -28.32
N ARG A 540 15.88 -7.41 -27.04
CA ARG A 540 16.97 -7.29 -26.05
C ARG A 540 17.60 -8.64 -25.75
N ALA A 541 16.81 -9.70 -25.61
CA ALA A 541 17.31 -11.06 -25.38
C ALA A 541 18.16 -11.55 -26.56
N ASP A 542 17.71 -11.34 -27.80
CA ASP A 542 18.45 -11.68 -29.01
C ASP A 542 19.77 -10.90 -29.11
N THR A 543 19.75 -9.61 -28.76
CA THR A 543 20.95 -8.77 -28.73
C THR A 543 21.94 -9.25 -27.66
N ARG A 544 21.47 -9.63 -26.46
CA ARG A 544 22.30 -10.22 -25.39
C ARG A 544 22.90 -11.55 -25.82
N ALA A 545 22.13 -12.41 -26.50
CA ALA A 545 22.62 -13.68 -27.04
C ALA A 545 23.72 -13.47 -28.10
N ALA A 546 23.52 -12.54 -29.04
CA ALA A 546 24.51 -12.19 -30.05
C ALA A 546 25.81 -11.62 -29.43
N LYS A 547 25.70 -10.75 -28.42
CA LYS A 547 26.87 -10.21 -27.68
C LYS A 547 27.64 -11.33 -26.97
N LYS A 548 26.94 -12.30 -26.37
CA LYS A 548 27.54 -13.47 -25.71
C LYS A 548 28.30 -14.35 -26.70
N ASP A 549 27.71 -14.65 -27.85
CA ASP A 549 28.35 -15.46 -28.90
C ASP A 549 29.59 -14.76 -29.50
N ALA A 550 29.51 -13.45 -29.73
CA ALA A 550 30.66 -12.67 -30.20
C ALA A 550 31.81 -12.68 -29.17
N LYS A 551 31.51 -12.52 -27.88
CA LYS A 551 32.49 -12.60 -26.78
C LYS A 551 33.12 -13.99 -26.68
N ALA A 552 32.34 -15.05 -26.88
CA ALA A 552 32.84 -16.43 -26.87
C ALA A 552 33.83 -16.70 -28.03
N LYS A 553 33.53 -16.19 -29.24
CA LYS A 553 34.45 -16.28 -30.39
C LYS A 553 35.78 -15.57 -30.12
N LEU A 554 35.74 -14.34 -29.59
CA LEU A 554 36.95 -13.59 -29.24
C LEU A 554 37.77 -14.26 -28.14
N GLU A 555 37.12 -14.91 -27.16
CA GLU A 555 37.82 -15.67 -26.13
C GLU A 555 38.51 -16.92 -26.73
N ALA A 556 37.86 -17.62 -27.67
CA ALA A 556 38.47 -18.75 -28.37
C ALA A 556 39.69 -18.32 -29.20
N GLU A 557 39.59 -17.22 -29.94
CA GLU A 557 40.72 -16.62 -30.66
C GLU A 557 41.85 -16.23 -29.70
N TRP A 558 41.52 -15.65 -28.53
CA TRP A 558 42.50 -15.28 -27.52
C TRP A 558 43.23 -16.49 -26.92
N VAL A 559 42.53 -17.60 -26.72
CA VAL A 559 43.16 -18.86 -26.27
C VAL A 559 44.19 -19.35 -27.29
N GLU A 560 43.86 -19.31 -28.59
CA GLU A 560 44.78 -19.72 -29.65
C GLU A 560 45.99 -18.79 -29.79
N ILE A 561 45.79 -17.47 -29.68
CA ILE A 561 46.88 -16.48 -29.66
C ILE A 561 47.83 -16.74 -28.48
N LYS A 562 47.29 -17.02 -27.29
CA LYS A 562 48.11 -17.38 -26.11
C LYS A 562 48.91 -18.64 -26.34
N ARG A 563 48.32 -19.67 -26.95
CA ARG A 563 48.98 -20.94 -27.26
C ARG A 563 50.18 -20.74 -28.19
N LYS A 564 49.97 -20.07 -29.33
CA LYS A 564 51.04 -19.75 -30.29
C LYS A 564 52.15 -18.90 -29.66
N HIS A 565 51.79 -17.94 -28.81
CA HIS A 565 52.78 -17.12 -28.12
C HIS A 565 53.61 -17.93 -27.12
N ALA A 566 53.00 -18.86 -26.39
CA ALA A 566 53.72 -19.75 -25.49
C ALA A 566 54.72 -20.65 -26.24
N GLU A 567 54.35 -21.17 -27.41
CA GLU A 567 55.24 -21.95 -28.28
C GLU A 567 56.45 -21.11 -28.75
N MET A 568 56.21 -19.90 -29.24
CA MET A 568 57.29 -18.99 -29.65
C MET A 568 58.22 -18.61 -28.48
N VAL A 569 57.67 -18.43 -27.26
CA VAL A 569 58.47 -18.14 -26.07
C VAL A 569 59.34 -19.34 -25.69
N ALA A 570 58.81 -20.56 -25.77
CA ALA A 570 59.57 -21.78 -25.49
C ALA A 570 60.72 -21.98 -26.51
N GLU A 571 60.47 -21.73 -27.79
CA GLU A 571 61.52 -21.75 -28.83
C GLU A 571 62.59 -20.67 -28.59
N TRP A 572 62.17 -19.47 -28.20
CA TRP A 572 63.09 -18.39 -27.84
C TRP A 572 63.94 -18.76 -26.62
N GLU A 573 63.36 -19.37 -25.58
CA GLU A 573 64.08 -19.84 -24.40
C GLU A 573 65.10 -20.94 -24.76
N LEU A 574 64.73 -21.88 -25.64
CA LEU A 574 65.63 -22.91 -26.15
C LEU A 574 66.80 -22.31 -26.94
N THR A 575 66.54 -21.26 -27.71
CA THR A 575 67.58 -20.57 -28.50
C THR A 575 68.53 -19.77 -27.59
N CYS A 576 67.99 -19.10 -26.58
CA CYS A 576 68.79 -18.39 -25.57
C CYS A 576 69.67 -19.35 -24.75
N THR A 577 69.17 -20.54 -24.39
CA THR A 577 69.95 -21.56 -23.69
C THR A 577 71.08 -22.14 -24.55
N LYS A 578 70.84 -22.37 -25.85
CA LYS A 578 71.90 -22.75 -26.80
C LYS A 578 73.00 -21.69 -26.91
N LEU A 579 72.62 -20.42 -27.12
CA LEU A 579 73.57 -19.30 -27.20
C LEU A 579 74.35 -19.09 -25.88
N GLN A 580 73.73 -19.41 -24.75
CA GLN A 580 74.39 -19.39 -23.44
C GLN A 580 75.42 -20.53 -23.31
N ALA A 581 75.13 -21.73 -23.83
CA ALA A 581 76.07 -22.85 -23.86
C ALA A 581 77.27 -22.60 -24.80
N GLU A 582 77.06 -21.84 -25.88
CA GLU A 582 78.10 -21.41 -26.83
C GLU A 582 78.95 -20.22 -26.32
N GLY A 583 78.70 -19.71 -25.11
CA GLY A 583 79.49 -18.65 -24.49
C GLY A 583 79.18 -17.23 -24.99
N VAL A 584 78.08 -17.04 -25.72
CA VAL A 584 77.69 -15.72 -26.26
C VAL A 584 77.17 -14.81 -25.13
N PRO A 585 77.70 -13.57 -24.98
CA PRO A 585 77.22 -12.62 -23.97
C PRO A 585 75.73 -12.30 -24.10
N LYS A 586 75.01 -12.24 -22.97
CA LYS A 586 73.54 -11.99 -22.90
C LYS A 586 73.06 -10.77 -23.68
N LYS A 587 73.90 -9.75 -23.86
CA LYS A 587 73.57 -8.55 -24.66
C LYS A 587 73.30 -8.84 -26.15
N ASN A 588 73.81 -9.96 -26.65
CA ASN A 588 73.65 -10.40 -28.04
C ASN A 588 72.55 -11.48 -28.18
N HIS A 589 71.86 -11.83 -27.09
CA HIS A 589 70.74 -12.76 -27.16
C HIS A 589 69.54 -12.10 -27.85
N PRO A 590 68.67 -12.85 -28.54
CA PRO A 590 67.47 -12.30 -29.17
C PRO A 590 66.59 -11.61 -28.12
N ARG A 591 65.96 -10.49 -28.48
CA ARG A 591 65.07 -9.77 -27.55
C ARG A 591 63.86 -10.62 -27.20
N LYS A 592 63.41 -10.52 -25.95
CA LYS A 592 62.22 -11.22 -25.47
C LYS A 592 60.99 -10.81 -26.28
N LEU A 593 60.20 -11.81 -26.68
CA LEU A 593 58.96 -11.61 -27.45
C LEU A 593 57.96 -10.74 -26.66
N THR A 594 57.28 -9.84 -27.37
CA THR A 594 56.27 -8.95 -26.77
C THR A 594 54.95 -9.69 -26.60
N ARG A 595 54.30 -9.52 -25.45
CA ARG A 595 53.01 -10.17 -25.16
C ARG A 595 51.91 -9.61 -26.10
N PRO A 596 51.15 -10.47 -26.81
CA PRO A 596 50.04 -10.01 -27.64
C PRO A 596 48.92 -9.39 -26.80
N ARG A 597 48.17 -8.45 -27.38
CA ARG A 597 46.99 -7.82 -26.74
C ARG A 597 45.75 -8.67 -26.98
N LYS A 598 44.83 -8.69 -26.01
CA LYS A 598 43.55 -9.40 -26.13
C LYS A 598 42.67 -8.69 -27.17
N PRO A 599 42.09 -9.41 -28.16
CA PRO A 599 41.08 -8.86 -29.05
C PRO A 599 39.90 -8.28 -28.28
N THR A 600 39.36 -7.15 -28.74
CA THR A 600 38.23 -6.45 -28.13
C THR A 600 37.00 -6.53 -29.04
N LEU A 601 35.82 -6.44 -28.44
CA LEU A 601 34.56 -6.41 -29.19
C LEU A 601 34.52 -5.14 -30.05
N PRO A 602 34.06 -5.23 -31.32
CA PRO A 602 33.80 -4.05 -32.14
C PRO A 602 32.78 -3.11 -31.47
N ASP A 603 32.93 -1.79 -31.68
CA ASP A 603 32.10 -0.74 -31.06
C ASP A 603 30.60 -0.88 -31.38
N ASP A 604 30.25 -1.58 -32.45
CA ASP A 604 28.86 -1.88 -32.84
C ASP A 604 28.09 -2.68 -31.76
N TYR A 605 28.79 -3.40 -30.88
CA TYR A 605 28.19 -4.13 -29.76
C TYR A 605 28.25 -3.35 -28.42
N ALA A 606 28.90 -2.19 -28.39
CA ALA A 606 29.05 -1.35 -27.19
C ALA A 606 27.86 -0.41 -26.95
N ALA A 607 27.05 -0.14 -27.99
CA ALA A 607 25.85 0.69 -27.88
C ALA A 607 24.64 -0.03 -27.25
N ALA A 608 24.69 -1.35 -27.10
CA ALA A 608 23.69 -2.13 -26.36
C ALA A 608 24.08 -2.12 -24.87
N GLY A 609 23.55 -1.13 -24.14
CA GLY A 609 23.85 -0.87 -22.73
C GLY A 609 23.78 -2.11 -21.85
N ASP A 610 24.78 -2.28 -20.99
CA ASP A 610 24.74 -3.15 -19.83
C ASP A 610 23.90 -2.45 -18.74
N ASP A 611 22.59 -2.32 -18.97
CA ASP A 611 21.64 -2.01 -17.91
C ASP A 611 21.25 -3.35 -17.26
N ASP A 612 22.04 -3.76 -16.28
CA ASP A 612 21.76 -4.85 -15.34
C ASP A 612 20.71 -4.40 -14.28
N ASP A 613 19.55 -3.90 -14.73
CA ASP A 613 18.45 -3.44 -13.86
C ASP A 613 17.15 -4.26 -14.09
N ASP A 614 17.26 -5.53 -14.51
CA ASP A 614 16.09 -6.43 -14.71
C ASP A 614 15.79 -7.33 -13.47
N GLU A 615 16.39 -7.09 -12.29
CA GLU A 615 16.20 -7.98 -11.12
C GLU A 615 14.93 -7.74 -10.28
N ASP A 616 14.12 -6.69 -10.51
CA ASP A 616 13.07 -6.31 -9.54
C ASP A 616 11.61 -6.26 -10.07
N ASP A 617 11.29 -6.86 -11.22
CA ASP A 617 9.90 -6.84 -11.75
C ASP A 617 9.15 -8.19 -11.66
N GLU A 618 9.74 -9.26 -11.08
CA GLU A 618 9.07 -10.57 -10.92
C GLU A 618 8.36 -10.78 -9.58
N GLU A 619 8.47 -9.86 -8.60
CA GLU A 619 7.80 -9.98 -7.30
C GLU A 619 6.73 -8.89 -7.08
N GLU A 620 5.68 -8.84 -7.91
CA GLU A 620 4.35 -8.31 -7.52
C GLU A 620 3.30 -8.66 -8.59
N MET A 621 3.15 -9.96 -8.87
CA MET A 621 1.94 -10.51 -9.47
C MET A 621 1.46 -11.68 -8.61
N ASP A 622 0.87 -11.34 -7.46
CA ASP A 622 -0.09 -12.19 -6.74
C ASP A 622 -1.22 -11.30 -6.17
#